data_AF-A0A8N1S7B9-F1
#
_entry.id   AF-A0A8N1S7B9-F1
#
_cell.length_a   1.000
_cell.length_b   1.000
_cell.length_c   1.000
_cell.angle_alpha   90.00
_cell.angle_beta   90.00
_cell.angle_gamma   90.00
#
_symmetry.space_group_name_H-M   'P 1'
#
loop_
_entity.id
_entity.type
_entity.pdbx_description
1 polymer ?
#
loop_
_entity_poly.entity_id
_entity_poly.type
_entity_poly.pdbx_seq_one_letter_code
_entity_poly.pdbx_strand_id
1 'polypeptide(L)'
;METNKINEKSELHERYVKFPITNITLLLSTVNRSNDQLRQEIIDFNDEITKEELNINNLEERKMFLCYRYQTIYHSQNKEQSEISETDNNLTVSDIFPSMKAIFPPHRFRSSSQISLVCDIVILQIVLYFDISSSVGFMQNFLSSHQDYLMNDTSRIMYMQIMERLLEFLRLRPVDPDVYNPSGTYIEILKSWIETYKNSEWKTLASIFPKLIDIFSWDDIMRPLWYYILHDVYPQPNVSYCRILPILSAITDTCFIPFDSTNYVLHDIYYNRAFWSLILKGLGASSSQYRKQALYIMKTAVNSLNESIRSNLITSKGMKEEITPFVCDQIDISPPMDCVKEKFFLVYEALEQEQDDLVMPALIHVTDLIEANKKHDICSCFDIVWLRCIFEKILTHESTQVTKWGVSHVLKLDEAIFDVHFLEIFINTLNNPHLYECQSVEDRPEIVGELTEFFKRAQKSYLFKRFVRHINKNIIWEPLTIFYVIYALRIISPKEAHYCAWETDELKAIKLLVEKSLSSSSSIPSTACQIELLRAICNYVRQIDDLPLFADVLATFSCLAKETDSWNIITIWLSGVLSDTAAKNSKRVIAPLWNHS
;
A
#
# COMPACT_ATOMS: atom_id res chain seq x y z
N MET A 1 -26.45 6.57 -27.39
CA MET A 1 -25.89 6.74 -28.76
C MET A 1 -24.94 5.57 -28.97
N GLU A 2 -25.53 4.39 -29.07
CA GLU A 2 -24.89 3.11 -29.33
C GLU A 2 -24.73 2.95 -30.84
N THR A 3 -23.84 2.05 -31.27
CA THR A 3 -23.47 1.70 -32.67
C THR A 3 -22.37 2.53 -33.36
N ASN A 4 -21.23 2.79 -32.72
CA ASN A 4 -20.02 3.20 -33.46
C ASN A 4 -18.67 2.68 -32.92
N LYS A 5 -18.65 1.55 -32.20
CA LYS A 5 -17.42 0.90 -31.71
C LYS A 5 -17.02 -0.37 -32.50
N ILE A 6 -17.41 -0.50 -33.77
CA ILE A 6 -17.10 -1.70 -34.59
C ILE A 6 -15.78 -1.57 -35.39
N ASN A 7 -15.01 -0.47 -35.29
CA ASN A 7 -13.89 -0.25 -36.22
C ASN A 7 -12.51 0.09 -35.63
N GLU A 8 -12.20 -0.35 -34.41
CA GLU A 8 -10.79 -0.61 -34.08
C GLU A 8 -10.51 -2.09 -34.36
N LYS A 9 -9.88 -2.36 -35.51
CA LYS A 9 -9.45 -3.71 -35.87
C LYS A 9 -8.48 -4.21 -34.79
N SER A 10 -8.84 -5.30 -34.11
CA SER A 10 -7.99 -5.98 -33.13
C SER A 10 -6.57 -6.18 -33.68
N GLU A 11 -5.54 -5.91 -32.89
CA GLU A 11 -4.13 -6.12 -33.25
C GLU A 11 -3.90 -7.55 -33.80
N LEU A 12 -4.65 -8.53 -33.28
CA LEU A 12 -4.61 -9.91 -33.73
C LEU A 12 -5.18 -10.09 -35.15
N HIS A 13 -6.23 -9.35 -35.51
CA HIS A 13 -6.77 -9.34 -36.87
C HIS A 13 -5.73 -8.80 -37.85
N GLU A 14 -5.09 -7.68 -37.52
CA GLU A 14 -4.02 -7.13 -38.36
C GLU A 14 -2.86 -8.09 -38.50
N ARG A 15 -2.47 -8.76 -37.42
CA ARG A 15 -1.40 -9.77 -37.41
C ARG A 15 -1.70 -10.93 -38.35
N TYR A 16 -2.94 -11.43 -38.37
CA TYR A 16 -3.34 -12.53 -39.26
C TYR A 16 -3.52 -12.08 -40.71
N VAL A 17 -4.08 -10.89 -40.96
CA VAL A 17 -4.26 -10.37 -42.33
C VAL A 17 -2.94 -9.99 -42.99
N LYS A 18 -1.99 -9.44 -42.23
CA LYS A 18 -0.66 -9.04 -42.74
C LYS A 18 0.37 -10.17 -42.68
N PHE A 19 -0.02 -11.37 -42.24
CA PHE A 19 0.91 -12.49 -42.10
C PHE A 19 1.47 -12.91 -43.49
N PRO A 20 2.80 -13.08 -43.64
CA PRO A 20 3.38 -13.48 -44.92
C PRO A 20 2.90 -14.87 -45.35
N ILE A 21 2.20 -14.94 -46.47
CA ILE A 21 1.64 -16.18 -47.05
C ILE A 21 2.33 -16.62 -48.35
N THR A 22 3.40 -15.93 -48.76
CA THR A 22 4.06 -16.06 -50.06
C THR A 22 4.47 -17.50 -50.41
N ASN A 23 4.83 -18.33 -49.44
CA ASN A 23 5.21 -19.73 -49.66
C ASN A 23 3.99 -20.65 -49.90
N ILE A 24 2.83 -20.33 -49.35
CA ILE A 24 1.61 -21.15 -49.43
C ILE A 24 0.79 -20.83 -50.68
N THR A 25 0.78 -19.58 -51.14
CA THR A 25 0.03 -19.19 -52.36
C THR A 25 0.53 -19.95 -53.59
N LEU A 26 1.81 -20.31 -53.63
CA LEU A 26 2.44 -21.15 -54.66
C LEU A 26 2.09 -22.65 -54.53
N LEU A 27 1.84 -23.14 -53.31
CA LEU A 27 1.52 -24.53 -53.03
C LEU A 27 0.02 -24.84 -53.16
N LEU A 28 -0.86 -23.85 -52.97
CA LEU A 28 -2.31 -24.03 -52.99
C LEU A 28 -3.00 -23.59 -54.30
N SER A 29 -2.32 -22.87 -55.19
CA SER A 29 -2.86 -22.53 -56.53
C SER A 29 -3.13 -23.75 -57.42
N THR A 30 -2.93 -24.97 -56.91
CA THR A 30 -3.03 -26.25 -57.62
C THR A 30 -4.04 -27.23 -57.03
N VAL A 31 -4.74 -26.94 -55.92
CA VAL A 31 -5.58 -27.95 -55.24
C VAL A 31 -6.96 -27.43 -54.83
N ASN A 32 -8.00 -27.87 -55.55
CA ASN A 32 -9.39 -27.86 -55.07
C ASN A 32 -9.54 -28.98 -54.02
N ARG A 33 -9.53 -28.64 -52.73
CA ARG A 33 -9.60 -29.63 -51.62
C ARG A 33 -11.05 -29.90 -51.19
N SER A 34 -11.37 -31.15 -50.89
CA SER A 34 -12.69 -31.58 -50.39
C SER A 34 -12.85 -31.40 -48.88
N ASN A 35 -14.09 -31.42 -48.38
CA ASN A 35 -14.41 -31.31 -46.95
C ASN A 35 -13.77 -32.43 -46.08
N ASP A 36 -13.61 -33.63 -46.62
CA ASP A 36 -12.94 -34.75 -45.92
C ASP A 36 -11.43 -34.50 -45.74
N GLN A 37 -10.79 -33.84 -46.71
CA GLN A 37 -9.37 -33.47 -46.61
C GLN A 37 -9.17 -32.37 -45.56
N LEU A 38 -10.07 -31.39 -45.50
CA LEU A 38 -10.07 -30.36 -44.45
C LEU A 38 -10.25 -30.98 -43.06
N ARG A 39 -11.15 -31.96 -42.92
CA ARG A 39 -11.35 -32.67 -41.64
C ARG A 39 -10.10 -33.44 -41.20
N GLN A 40 -9.45 -34.13 -42.13
CA GLN A 40 -8.20 -34.83 -41.84
C GLN A 40 -7.07 -33.85 -41.46
N GLU A 41 -6.96 -32.71 -42.15
CA GLU A 41 -6.00 -31.67 -41.80
C GLU A 41 -6.22 -31.14 -40.37
N ILE A 42 -7.47 -30.95 -39.95
CA ILE A 42 -7.78 -30.51 -38.58
C ILE A 42 -7.42 -31.60 -37.55
N ILE A 43 -7.66 -32.88 -37.86
CA ILE A 43 -7.21 -33.99 -37.00
C ILE A 43 -5.69 -33.99 -36.89
N ASP A 44 -4.98 -33.89 -38.01
CA ASP A 44 -3.52 -33.85 -38.02
C ASP A 44 -2.99 -32.62 -37.26
N PHE A 45 -3.71 -31.49 -37.31
CA PHE A 45 -3.46 -30.27 -36.52
C PHE A 45 -3.57 -30.54 -35.03
N ASN A 46 -4.69 -31.13 -34.62
CA ASN A 46 -5.00 -31.48 -33.24
C ASN A 46 -3.99 -32.49 -32.66
N ASP A 47 -3.53 -33.45 -33.46
CA ASP A 47 -2.56 -34.46 -33.05
C ASP A 47 -1.18 -33.85 -32.73
N GLU A 48 -0.75 -32.79 -33.42
CA GLU A 48 0.55 -32.15 -33.14
C GLU A 48 0.49 -31.22 -31.94
N ILE A 49 -0.59 -30.47 -31.75
CA ILE A 49 -0.72 -29.55 -30.60
C ILE A 49 -0.92 -30.29 -29.27
N THR A 50 -1.25 -31.58 -29.31
CA THR A 50 -1.40 -32.45 -28.13
C THR A 50 -0.14 -33.29 -27.83
N LYS A 51 0.88 -33.27 -28.68
CA LYS A 51 2.16 -33.97 -28.43
C LYS A 51 2.90 -33.40 -27.21
N GLU A 52 3.70 -34.28 -26.61
CA GLU A 52 4.65 -33.95 -25.55
C GLU A 52 5.72 -32.98 -26.04
N GLU A 53 6.37 -33.33 -27.15
CA GLU A 53 7.35 -32.49 -27.82
C GLU A 53 6.73 -31.93 -29.10
N LEU A 54 6.63 -30.60 -29.16
CA LEU A 54 6.04 -29.91 -30.29
C LEU A 54 7.07 -29.74 -31.41
N ASN A 55 6.73 -30.13 -32.64
CA ASN A 55 7.50 -29.75 -33.80
C ASN A 55 7.15 -28.31 -34.20
N ILE A 56 7.95 -27.34 -33.75
CA ILE A 56 7.71 -25.91 -33.97
C ILE A 56 7.63 -25.56 -35.46
N ASN A 57 8.47 -26.18 -36.30
CA ASN A 57 8.44 -25.92 -37.74
C ASN A 57 7.11 -26.36 -38.37
N ASN A 58 6.62 -27.54 -37.99
CA ASN A 58 5.32 -28.05 -38.44
C ASN A 58 4.18 -27.13 -37.95
N LEU A 59 4.22 -26.67 -36.69
CA LEU A 59 3.22 -25.75 -36.17
C LEU A 59 3.24 -24.38 -36.85
N GLU A 60 4.40 -23.84 -37.20
CA GLU A 60 4.52 -22.58 -37.96
C GLU A 60 3.97 -22.71 -39.39
N GLU A 61 4.24 -23.83 -40.08
CA GLU A 61 3.64 -24.13 -41.39
C GLU A 61 2.11 -24.19 -41.30
N ARG A 62 1.59 -24.80 -40.23
CA ARG A 62 0.15 -24.91 -39.98
C ARG A 62 -0.49 -23.57 -39.65
N LYS A 63 0.15 -22.75 -38.82
CA LYS A 63 -0.28 -21.37 -38.57
C LYS A 63 -0.33 -20.57 -39.88
N MET A 64 0.69 -20.69 -40.73
CA MET A 64 0.73 -20.03 -42.03
C MET A 64 -0.46 -20.46 -42.91
N PHE A 65 -0.81 -21.75 -42.93
CA PHE A 65 -1.97 -22.27 -43.66
C PHE A 65 -3.30 -21.70 -43.12
N LEU A 66 -3.48 -21.68 -41.80
CA LEU A 66 -4.68 -21.12 -41.18
C LEU A 66 -4.81 -19.61 -41.41
N CYS A 67 -3.70 -18.86 -41.36
CA CYS A 67 -3.67 -17.44 -41.72
C CYS A 67 -4.09 -17.22 -43.18
N TYR A 68 -3.61 -18.05 -44.11
CA TYR A 68 -4.02 -17.99 -45.52
C TYR A 68 -5.53 -18.22 -45.69
N ARG A 69 -6.09 -19.23 -45.00
CA ARG A 69 -7.53 -19.50 -45.00
C ARG A 69 -8.33 -18.32 -44.45
N TYR A 70 -7.89 -17.76 -43.32
CA TYR A 70 -8.48 -16.57 -42.72
C TYR A 70 -8.48 -15.37 -43.66
N GLN A 71 -7.35 -15.07 -44.31
CA GLN A 71 -7.25 -14.01 -45.31
C GLN A 71 -8.21 -14.23 -46.48
N THR A 72 -8.31 -15.48 -46.98
CA THR A 72 -9.17 -15.81 -48.12
C THR A 72 -10.64 -15.56 -47.81
N ILE A 73 -11.12 -16.02 -46.66
CA ILE A 73 -12.52 -15.82 -46.21
C ILE A 73 -12.80 -14.33 -45.94
N TYR A 74 -11.85 -13.64 -45.30
CA TYR A 74 -12.01 -12.22 -45.01
C TYR A 74 -12.05 -11.36 -46.30
N HIS A 75 -11.23 -11.70 -47.30
CA HIS A 75 -11.20 -10.99 -48.57
C HIS A 75 -12.39 -11.32 -49.48
N SER A 76 -12.99 -12.51 -49.37
CA SER A 76 -14.24 -12.82 -50.09
C SER A 76 -15.43 -12.08 -49.48
N GLN A 77 -15.55 -12.02 -48.15
CA GLN A 77 -16.60 -11.28 -47.44
C GLN A 77 -16.58 -9.77 -47.70
N ASN A 78 -15.41 -9.18 -47.98
CA ASN A 78 -15.30 -7.74 -48.32
C ASN A 78 -15.57 -7.43 -49.80
N LYS A 79 -15.68 -8.44 -50.67
CA LYS A 79 -15.88 -8.24 -52.13
C LYS A 79 -17.33 -8.40 -52.58
N GLU A 80 -18.20 -9.03 -51.79
CA GLU A 80 -19.60 -9.26 -52.14
C GLU A 80 -20.54 -8.91 -50.99
N GLN A 81 -21.33 -7.83 -51.13
CA GLN A 81 -22.52 -7.55 -50.32
C GLN A 81 -23.72 -8.43 -50.75
N SER A 82 -23.49 -9.67 -51.18
CA SER A 82 -24.56 -10.60 -51.53
C SER A 82 -24.51 -11.80 -50.60
N GLU A 83 -25.63 -11.99 -49.90
CA GLU A 83 -26.08 -13.19 -49.19
C GLU A 83 -25.39 -14.47 -49.69
N ILE A 84 -24.35 -14.90 -48.96
CA ILE A 84 -23.99 -16.31 -48.94
C ILE A 84 -24.68 -16.87 -47.70
N SER A 85 -25.70 -17.66 -47.98
CA SER A 85 -26.46 -18.47 -47.04
C SER A 85 -25.54 -19.27 -46.13
N GLU A 86 -26.02 -19.52 -44.91
CA GLU A 86 -25.47 -20.43 -43.88
C GLU A 86 -25.30 -21.90 -44.34
N THR A 87 -25.30 -22.18 -45.64
CA THR A 87 -25.28 -23.52 -46.22
C THR A 87 -23.88 -23.84 -46.74
N ASP A 88 -22.99 -24.21 -45.81
CA ASP A 88 -21.96 -25.25 -46.00
C ASP A 88 -21.14 -25.57 -44.73
N ASN A 89 -21.44 -24.95 -43.58
CA ASN A 89 -20.72 -25.13 -42.31
C ASN A 89 -21.14 -26.38 -41.49
N ASN A 90 -21.72 -27.42 -42.10
CA ASN A 90 -22.08 -28.68 -41.41
C ASN A 90 -20.88 -29.60 -41.10
N LEU A 91 -19.70 -29.01 -40.89
CA LEU A 91 -18.56 -29.69 -40.29
C LEU A 91 -18.60 -29.35 -38.79
N THR A 92 -19.35 -30.13 -38.00
CA THR A 92 -19.28 -30.09 -36.52
C THR A 92 -17.94 -30.65 -36.06
N VAL A 93 -16.88 -29.85 -36.31
CA VAL A 93 -15.49 -30.15 -35.96
C VAL A 93 -15.26 -30.00 -34.44
N SER A 94 -16.21 -29.40 -33.73
CA SER A 94 -16.23 -29.27 -32.26
C SER A 94 -15.95 -30.60 -31.56
N ASP A 95 -16.50 -31.71 -32.07
CA ASP A 95 -16.41 -33.02 -31.43
C ASP A 95 -15.02 -33.66 -31.52
N ILE A 96 -14.18 -33.16 -32.44
CA ILE A 96 -12.85 -33.70 -32.74
C ILE A 96 -11.75 -32.82 -32.12
N PHE A 97 -12.14 -31.66 -31.59
CA PHE A 97 -11.20 -30.72 -31.04
C PHE A 97 -10.74 -31.14 -29.63
N PRO A 98 -9.43 -31.22 -29.38
CA PRO A 98 -8.92 -31.66 -28.10
C PRO A 98 -9.28 -30.67 -26.99
N SER A 99 -9.55 -31.19 -25.80
CA SER A 99 -9.76 -30.33 -24.63
C SER A 99 -8.52 -29.50 -24.31
N MET A 100 -8.71 -28.36 -23.64
CA MET A 100 -7.58 -27.52 -23.20
C MET A 100 -6.60 -28.25 -22.29
N LYS A 101 -7.05 -29.26 -21.53
CA LYS A 101 -6.15 -30.10 -20.72
C LYS A 101 -5.28 -31.02 -21.58
N ALA A 102 -5.79 -31.47 -22.72
CA ALA A 102 -5.02 -32.27 -23.68
C ALA A 102 -4.03 -31.39 -24.45
N ILE A 103 -4.46 -30.18 -24.84
CA ILE A 103 -3.58 -29.22 -25.50
C ILE A 103 -2.53 -28.73 -24.50
N PHE A 104 -2.88 -28.25 -23.32
CA PHE A 104 -1.96 -27.70 -22.32
C PHE A 104 -2.05 -28.46 -20.99
N PRO A 105 -1.39 -29.62 -20.84
CA PRO A 105 -1.50 -30.41 -19.62
C PRO A 105 -0.95 -29.66 -18.39
N PRO A 106 -1.66 -29.62 -17.23
CA PRO A 106 -1.22 -28.88 -16.04
C PRO A 106 0.16 -29.29 -15.50
N HIS A 107 0.58 -30.53 -15.77
CA HIS A 107 1.86 -31.06 -15.32
C HIS A 107 2.99 -30.90 -16.35
N ARG A 108 2.73 -30.24 -17.49
CA ARG A 108 3.70 -30.05 -18.56
C ARG A 108 3.87 -28.58 -18.87
N PHE A 109 5.12 -28.14 -18.80
CA PHE A 109 5.47 -26.76 -19.08
C PHE A 109 5.71 -26.55 -20.58
N ARG A 110 5.23 -25.41 -21.08
CA ARG A 110 5.56 -24.91 -22.42
C ARG A 110 6.18 -23.54 -22.30
N SER A 111 7.14 -23.25 -23.18
CA SER A 111 7.72 -21.91 -23.24
C SER A 111 6.67 -20.88 -23.68
N SER A 112 6.90 -19.60 -23.36
CA SER A 112 6.01 -18.52 -23.78
C SER A 112 5.82 -18.45 -25.31
N SER A 113 6.86 -18.77 -26.08
CA SER A 113 6.77 -18.83 -27.56
C SER A 113 5.90 -19.99 -28.04
N GLN A 114 6.02 -21.17 -27.41
CA GLN A 114 5.17 -22.33 -27.71
C GLN A 114 3.71 -22.04 -27.37
N ILE A 115 3.45 -21.44 -26.21
CA ILE A 115 2.09 -21.04 -25.80
C ILE A 115 1.51 -20.07 -26.82
N SER A 116 2.28 -19.05 -27.23
CA SER A 116 1.82 -18.07 -28.23
C SER A 116 1.47 -18.73 -29.57
N LEU A 117 2.33 -19.61 -30.09
CA LEU A 117 2.11 -20.28 -31.38
C LEU A 117 0.90 -21.20 -31.34
N VAL A 118 0.77 -22.01 -30.29
CA VAL A 118 -0.37 -22.93 -30.14
C VAL A 118 -1.67 -22.15 -29.93
N CYS A 119 -1.66 -21.08 -29.12
CA CYS A 119 -2.84 -20.22 -28.96
C CYS A 119 -3.27 -19.58 -30.28
N ASP A 120 -2.35 -19.10 -31.12
CA ASP A 120 -2.70 -18.57 -32.46
C ASP A 120 -3.41 -19.62 -33.32
N ILE A 121 -2.91 -20.85 -33.33
CA ILE A 121 -3.50 -21.97 -34.08
C ILE A 121 -4.91 -22.27 -33.55
N VAL A 122 -5.06 -22.38 -32.22
CA VAL A 122 -6.34 -22.64 -31.56
C VAL A 122 -7.35 -21.53 -31.87
N ILE A 123 -6.96 -20.26 -31.74
CA ILE A 123 -7.83 -19.11 -32.03
C ILE A 123 -8.26 -19.13 -33.49
N LEU A 124 -7.34 -19.33 -34.44
CA LEU A 124 -7.66 -19.43 -35.85
C LEU A 124 -8.62 -20.59 -36.15
N GLN A 125 -8.42 -21.76 -35.53
CA GLN A 125 -9.31 -22.90 -35.70
C GLN A 125 -10.72 -22.64 -35.15
N ILE A 126 -10.84 -22.00 -33.98
CA ILE A 126 -12.15 -21.62 -33.42
C ILE A 126 -12.84 -20.61 -34.34
N VAL A 127 -12.13 -19.58 -34.79
CA VAL A 127 -12.71 -18.53 -35.67
C VAL A 127 -13.14 -19.09 -37.02
N LEU A 128 -12.36 -20.02 -37.60
CA LEU A 128 -12.62 -20.56 -38.93
C LEU A 128 -13.64 -21.69 -38.96
N TYR A 129 -13.68 -22.53 -37.92
CA TYR A 129 -14.38 -23.82 -37.99
C TYR A 129 -15.44 -24.03 -36.91
N PHE A 130 -15.53 -23.20 -35.87
CA PHE A 130 -16.53 -23.39 -34.83
C PHE A 130 -17.76 -22.51 -35.09
N ASP A 131 -18.94 -23.00 -34.73
CA ASP A 131 -20.10 -22.13 -34.54
C ASP A 131 -19.98 -21.34 -33.21
N ILE A 132 -20.90 -20.41 -32.98
CA ILE A 132 -20.88 -19.57 -31.77
C ILE A 132 -21.03 -20.44 -30.52
N SER A 133 -21.98 -21.38 -30.51
CA SER A 133 -22.26 -22.27 -29.39
C SER A 133 -21.05 -23.12 -28.99
N SER A 134 -20.35 -23.71 -29.96
CA SER A 134 -19.15 -24.52 -29.73
C SER A 134 -17.98 -23.66 -29.26
N SER A 135 -17.85 -22.44 -29.78
CA SER A 135 -16.83 -21.49 -29.32
C SER A 135 -17.04 -21.12 -27.85
N VAL A 136 -18.29 -20.82 -27.48
CA VAL A 136 -18.69 -20.51 -26.10
C VAL A 136 -18.46 -21.72 -25.19
N GLY A 137 -18.90 -22.91 -25.60
CA GLY A 137 -18.69 -24.15 -24.85
C GLY A 137 -17.22 -24.47 -24.63
N PHE A 138 -16.37 -24.26 -25.64
CA PHE A 138 -14.92 -24.42 -25.52
C PHE A 138 -14.32 -23.45 -24.48
N MET A 139 -14.69 -22.17 -24.54
CA MET A 139 -14.24 -21.16 -23.58
C MET A 139 -14.72 -21.45 -22.15
N GLN A 140 -15.98 -21.86 -21.98
CA GLN A 140 -16.51 -22.27 -20.67
C GLN A 140 -15.75 -23.47 -20.09
N ASN A 141 -15.46 -24.48 -20.92
CA ASN A 141 -14.69 -25.65 -20.51
C ASN A 141 -13.26 -25.26 -20.09
N PHE A 142 -12.63 -24.33 -20.81
CA PHE A 142 -11.33 -23.79 -20.43
C PHE A 142 -11.36 -23.07 -19.08
N LEU A 143 -12.31 -22.14 -18.90
CA LEU A 143 -12.42 -21.36 -17.66
C LEU A 143 -12.74 -22.25 -16.45
N SER A 144 -13.59 -23.26 -16.64
CA SER A 144 -13.94 -24.24 -15.60
C SER A 144 -12.75 -25.10 -15.17
N SER A 145 -11.71 -25.23 -16.00
CA SER A 145 -10.51 -26.02 -15.69
C SER A 145 -9.46 -25.31 -14.83
N HIS A 146 -9.69 -24.05 -14.43
CA HIS A 146 -8.68 -23.24 -13.71
C HIS A 146 -8.14 -23.93 -12.44
N GLN A 147 -8.98 -24.66 -11.69
CA GLN A 147 -8.59 -25.34 -10.45
C GLN A 147 -7.48 -26.36 -10.65
N ASP A 148 -7.44 -27.03 -11.81
CA ASP A 148 -6.40 -28.01 -12.14
C ASP A 148 -5.02 -27.36 -12.29
N TYR A 149 -4.97 -26.06 -12.65
CA TYR A 149 -3.75 -25.30 -12.87
C TYR A 149 -3.27 -24.55 -11.63
N LEU A 150 -4.06 -24.47 -10.55
CA LEU A 150 -3.69 -23.75 -9.32
C LEU A 150 -2.73 -24.53 -8.41
N MET A 151 -2.49 -25.81 -8.69
CA MET A 151 -1.73 -26.70 -7.80
C MET A 151 -0.23 -26.38 -7.73
N ASN A 152 0.35 -25.78 -8.77
CA ASN A 152 1.75 -25.37 -8.79
C ASN A 152 1.93 -24.02 -9.51
N ASP A 153 2.98 -23.28 -9.15
CA ASP A 153 3.21 -21.92 -9.69
C ASP A 153 3.38 -21.93 -11.22
N THR A 154 4.08 -22.94 -11.76
CA THR A 154 4.35 -23.06 -13.19
C THR A 154 3.10 -23.26 -14.03
N SER A 155 2.16 -24.09 -13.57
CA SER A 155 0.89 -24.33 -14.24
C SER A 155 -0.03 -23.13 -14.16
N ARG A 156 -0.01 -22.42 -13.01
CA ARG A 156 -0.78 -21.18 -12.83
C ARG A 156 -0.29 -20.08 -13.78
N ILE A 157 1.01 -19.88 -13.90
CA ILE A 157 1.60 -18.90 -14.83
C ILE A 157 1.22 -19.25 -16.27
N MET A 158 1.34 -20.52 -16.66
CA MET A 158 0.94 -20.98 -18.00
C MET A 158 -0.55 -20.72 -18.25
N TYR A 159 -1.41 -21.02 -17.28
CA TYR A 159 -2.85 -20.78 -17.40
C TYR A 159 -3.17 -19.29 -17.61
N MET A 160 -2.52 -18.40 -16.87
CA MET A 160 -2.70 -16.95 -17.04
C MET A 160 -2.22 -16.47 -18.42
N GLN A 161 -1.11 -16.99 -18.92
CA GLN A 161 -0.63 -16.67 -20.28
C GLN A 161 -1.59 -17.15 -21.37
N ILE A 162 -2.16 -18.35 -21.21
CA ILE A 162 -3.17 -18.89 -22.12
C ILE A 162 -4.43 -18.02 -22.07
N MET A 163 -4.90 -17.68 -20.87
CA MET A 163 -6.06 -16.83 -20.67
C MET A 163 -5.87 -15.46 -21.33
N GLU A 164 -4.71 -14.84 -21.15
CA GLU A 164 -4.37 -13.56 -21.77
C GLU A 164 -4.49 -13.60 -23.31
N ARG A 165 -4.06 -14.69 -23.93
CA ARG A 165 -4.12 -14.89 -25.39
C ARG A 165 -5.53 -15.20 -25.86
N LEU A 166 -6.24 -16.08 -25.17
CA LEU A 166 -7.61 -16.46 -25.54
C LEU A 166 -8.61 -15.32 -25.35
N LEU A 167 -8.33 -14.32 -24.51
CA LEU A 167 -9.14 -13.11 -24.46
C LEU A 167 -9.16 -12.35 -25.80
N GLU A 168 -8.09 -12.42 -26.60
CA GLU A 168 -8.04 -11.76 -27.91
C GLU A 168 -9.00 -12.39 -28.93
N PHE A 169 -9.42 -13.65 -28.73
CA PHE A 169 -10.45 -14.29 -29.54
C PHE A 169 -11.81 -13.57 -29.45
N LEU A 170 -12.21 -13.14 -28.25
CA LEU A 170 -13.47 -12.43 -28.04
C LEU A 170 -13.52 -11.08 -28.78
N ARG A 171 -12.35 -10.49 -29.08
CA ARG A 171 -12.25 -9.29 -29.93
C ARG A 171 -12.39 -9.60 -31.42
N LEU A 172 -11.92 -10.77 -31.87
CA LEU A 172 -12.06 -11.20 -33.27
C LEU A 172 -13.49 -11.64 -33.60
N ARG A 173 -14.16 -12.24 -32.62
CA ARG A 173 -15.54 -12.71 -32.75
C ARG A 173 -16.34 -12.26 -31.52
N PRO A 174 -16.83 -11.01 -31.50
CA PRO A 174 -17.67 -10.54 -30.41
C PRO A 174 -18.91 -11.43 -30.32
N VAL A 175 -19.14 -11.99 -29.14
CA VAL A 175 -20.33 -12.78 -28.82
C VAL A 175 -21.31 -11.85 -28.12
N ASP A 176 -22.60 -12.00 -28.43
CA ASP A 176 -23.66 -11.26 -27.75
C ASP A 176 -23.61 -11.52 -26.22
N PRO A 177 -23.52 -10.49 -25.37
CA PRO A 177 -23.54 -10.64 -23.92
C PRO A 177 -24.74 -11.43 -23.39
N ASP A 178 -25.89 -11.35 -24.07
CA ASP A 178 -27.10 -12.10 -23.69
C ASP A 178 -26.95 -13.62 -23.93
N VAL A 179 -26.05 -14.00 -24.84
CA VAL A 179 -25.73 -15.39 -25.16
C VAL A 179 -24.59 -15.92 -24.30
N TYR A 180 -23.62 -15.07 -23.96
CA TYR A 180 -22.46 -15.47 -23.16
C TYR A 180 -21.85 -14.29 -22.39
N ASN A 181 -22.01 -14.29 -21.06
CA ASN A 181 -21.31 -13.39 -20.16
C ASN A 181 -20.47 -14.15 -19.11
N PRO A 182 -19.20 -14.45 -19.40
CA PRO A 182 -18.29 -15.13 -18.48
C PRO A 182 -17.63 -14.20 -17.46
N SER A 183 -18.03 -12.92 -17.35
CA SER A 183 -17.37 -11.94 -16.47
C SER A 183 -17.21 -12.47 -15.04
N GLY A 184 -18.26 -13.06 -14.48
CA GLY A 184 -18.24 -13.68 -13.15
C GLY A 184 -17.21 -14.81 -13.03
N THR A 185 -17.04 -15.66 -14.06
CA THR A 185 -16.03 -16.72 -14.03
C THR A 185 -14.62 -16.17 -14.07
N TYR A 186 -14.37 -15.13 -14.88
CA TYR A 186 -13.07 -14.44 -14.89
C TYR A 186 -12.75 -13.81 -13.53
N ILE A 187 -13.74 -13.20 -12.87
CA ILE A 187 -13.57 -12.65 -11.53
C ILE A 187 -13.17 -13.73 -10.53
N GLU A 188 -13.86 -14.88 -10.51
CA GLU A 188 -13.51 -15.96 -9.57
C GLU A 188 -12.10 -16.52 -9.81
N ILE A 189 -11.67 -16.61 -11.07
CA ILE A 189 -10.29 -16.98 -11.42
C ILE A 189 -9.30 -15.94 -10.87
N LEU A 190 -9.57 -14.65 -11.07
CA LEU A 190 -8.71 -13.57 -10.57
C LEU A 190 -8.67 -13.53 -9.04
N LYS A 191 -9.80 -13.75 -8.35
CA LYS A 191 -9.86 -13.87 -6.89
C LYS A 191 -8.98 -15.01 -6.39
N SER A 192 -9.15 -16.21 -6.94
CA SER A 192 -8.35 -17.38 -6.57
C SER A 192 -6.86 -17.17 -6.84
N TRP A 193 -6.53 -16.47 -7.92
CA TRP A 193 -5.15 -16.08 -8.20
C TRP A 193 -4.61 -15.09 -7.15
N ILE A 194 -5.39 -14.07 -6.76
CA ILE A 194 -5.01 -13.12 -5.71
C ILE A 194 -4.73 -13.84 -4.40
N GLU A 195 -5.52 -14.86 -4.05
CA GLU A 195 -5.36 -15.71 -2.85
C GLU A 195 -4.15 -16.63 -2.87
N THR A 196 -3.62 -16.96 -4.04
CA THR A 196 -2.46 -17.85 -4.20
C THR A 196 -1.20 -17.14 -4.70
N TYR A 197 -1.30 -15.83 -4.94
CA TYR A 197 -0.30 -14.96 -5.56
C TYR A 197 1.11 -15.02 -4.94
N LYS A 198 2.13 -15.04 -5.82
CA LYS A 198 3.55 -14.82 -5.51
C LYS A 198 4.12 -13.68 -6.37
N ASN A 199 5.07 -12.92 -5.81
CA ASN A 199 5.60 -11.65 -6.36
C ASN A 199 6.10 -11.65 -7.82
N SER A 200 6.30 -12.79 -8.47
CA SER A 200 6.77 -12.89 -9.86
C SER A 200 5.67 -12.76 -10.93
N GLU A 201 4.39 -12.81 -10.56
CA GLU A 201 3.29 -13.05 -11.51
C GLU A 201 2.51 -11.78 -11.92
N TRP A 202 2.85 -10.61 -11.38
CA TRP A 202 2.09 -9.36 -11.62
C TRP A 202 2.13 -8.86 -13.07
N LYS A 203 3.16 -9.20 -13.85
CA LYS A 203 3.27 -8.72 -15.25
C LYS A 203 2.16 -9.27 -16.13
N THR A 204 1.88 -10.57 -16.01
CA THR A 204 0.79 -11.23 -16.74
C THR A 204 -0.57 -10.73 -16.25
N LEU A 205 -0.69 -10.43 -14.96
CA LEU A 205 -1.90 -9.82 -14.42
C LEU A 205 -2.15 -8.43 -15.02
N ALA A 206 -1.12 -7.57 -15.03
CA ALA A 206 -1.17 -6.22 -15.58
C ALA A 206 -1.53 -6.22 -17.08
N SER A 207 -1.12 -7.24 -17.85
CA SER A 207 -1.47 -7.35 -19.27
C SER A 207 -2.89 -7.85 -19.52
N ILE A 208 -3.45 -8.66 -18.61
CA ILE A 208 -4.81 -9.21 -18.73
C ILE A 208 -5.89 -8.16 -18.42
N PHE A 209 -5.68 -7.32 -17.41
CA PHE A 209 -6.70 -6.39 -16.93
C PHE A 209 -7.25 -5.43 -17.98
N PRO A 210 -6.42 -4.70 -18.74
CA PRO A 210 -6.89 -3.83 -19.81
C PRO A 210 -7.71 -4.58 -20.86
N LYS A 211 -7.36 -5.83 -21.16
CA LYS A 211 -8.10 -6.66 -22.13
C LYS A 211 -9.48 -7.03 -21.59
N LEU A 212 -9.58 -7.38 -20.31
CA LEU A 212 -10.86 -7.75 -19.69
C LEU A 212 -11.86 -6.58 -19.64
N ILE A 213 -11.39 -5.39 -19.27
CA ILE A 213 -12.24 -4.19 -19.15
C ILE A 213 -12.75 -3.73 -20.51
N ASP A 214 -11.89 -3.83 -21.53
CA ASP A 214 -12.27 -3.54 -22.91
C ASP A 214 -13.36 -4.48 -23.44
N ILE A 215 -13.38 -5.75 -23.01
CA ILE A 215 -14.35 -6.76 -23.45
C ILE A 215 -15.66 -6.69 -22.64
N PHE A 216 -15.59 -6.69 -21.30
CA PHE A 216 -16.74 -6.96 -20.43
C PHE A 216 -17.32 -5.73 -19.75
N SER A 217 -16.79 -4.53 -19.97
CA SER A 217 -17.09 -3.32 -19.17
C SER A 217 -16.34 -3.26 -17.83
N TRP A 218 -16.19 -2.03 -17.33
CA TRP A 218 -15.54 -1.75 -16.05
C TRP A 218 -16.38 -2.27 -14.87
N ASP A 219 -17.71 -2.16 -14.95
CA ASP A 219 -18.62 -2.54 -13.86
C ASP A 219 -18.68 -4.05 -13.64
N ASP A 220 -18.51 -4.83 -14.69
CA ASP A 220 -18.53 -6.28 -14.61
C ASP A 220 -17.23 -6.88 -14.06
N ILE A 221 -16.08 -6.23 -14.27
CA ILE A 221 -14.77 -6.78 -13.88
C ILE A 221 -14.15 -6.03 -12.71
N MET A 222 -14.06 -4.70 -12.79
CA MET A 222 -13.27 -3.90 -11.86
C MET A 222 -13.99 -3.63 -10.56
N ARG A 223 -15.29 -3.29 -10.61
CA ARG A 223 -16.08 -3.08 -9.39
C ARG A 223 -16.02 -4.28 -8.44
N PRO A 224 -16.30 -5.53 -8.89
CA PRO A 224 -16.35 -6.67 -7.98
C PRO A 224 -14.97 -7.07 -7.48
N LEU A 225 -13.95 -6.95 -8.33
CA LEU A 225 -12.58 -7.26 -7.94
C LEU A 225 -12.03 -6.24 -6.94
N TRP A 226 -12.27 -4.95 -7.16
CA TRP A 226 -11.85 -3.90 -6.27
C TRP A 226 -12.48 -4.05 -4.89
N TYR A 227 -13.80 -4.31 -4.87
CA TYR A 227 -14.53 -4.61 -3.65
C TYR A 227 -13.89 -5.80 -2.91
N TYR A 228 -13.63 -6.90 -3.61
CA TYR A 228 -12.99 -8.08 -3.03
C TYR A 228 -11.60 -7.78 -2.45
N ILE A 229 -10.74 -7.03 -3.16
CA ILE A 229 -9.39 -6.69 -2.67
C ILE A 229 -9.45 -5.89 -1.38
N LEU A 230 -10.31 -4.87 -1.31
CA LEU A 230 -10.35 -3.93 -0.18
C LEU A 230 -11.21 -4.39 0.99
N HIS A 231 -12.29 -5.16 0.74
CA HIS A 231 -13.23 -5.59 1.78
C HIS A 231 -13.02 -7.03 2.22
N ASP A 232 -12.64 -7.93 1.32
CA ASP A 232 -12.53 -9.36 1.64
C ASP A 232 -11.10 -9.77 1.93
N VAL A 233 -10.11 -9.23 1.21
CA VAL A 233 -8.70 -9.64 1.32
C VAL A 233 -7.91 -8.77 2.30
N TYR A 234 -7.88 -7.45 2.11
CA TYR A 234 -7.04 -6.56 2.92
C TYR A 234 -7.37 -6.54 4.43
N PRO A 235 -8.65 -6.58 4.86
CA PRO A 235 -8.98 -6.53 6.29
C PRO A 235 -8.58 -7.79 7.05
N GLN A 236 -8.19 -8.87 6.37
CA GLN A 236 -7.77 -10.10 7.02
C GLN A 236 -6.47 -9.90 7.81
N PRO A 237 -6.40 -10.31 9.09
CA PRO A 237 -5.26 -10.01 9.96
C PRO A 237 -3.92 -10.61 9.48
N ASN A 238 -3.97 -11.65 8.63
CA ASN A 238 -2.79 -12.35 8.11
C ASN A 238 -2.29 -11.78 6.77
N VAL A 239 -3.03 -10.85 6.16
CA VAL A 239 -2.67 -10.28 4.86
C VAL A 239 -1.88 -9.00 5.07
N SER A 240 -0.59 -9.04 4.72
CA SER A 240 0.26 -7.85 4.73
C SER A 240 -0.05 -6.94 3.54
N TYR A 241 0.01 -5.62 3.76
CA TYR A 241 -0.07 -4.60 2.70
C TYR A 241 0.93 -4.85 1.56
N CYS A 242 2.07 -5.48 1.87
CA CYS A 242 3.10 -5.89 0.91
C CYS A 242 2.57 -6.78 -0.22
N ARG A 243 1.49 -7.54 0.04
CA ARG A 243 0.84 -8.41 -0.94
C ARG A 243 -0.12 -7.62 -1.85
N ILE A 244 -0.81 -6.64 -1.30
CA ILE A 244 -1.91 -5.94 -1.97
C ILE A 244 -1.41 -4.77 -2.81
N LEU A 245 -0.41 -4.02 -2.34
CA LEU A 245 0.14 -2.87 -3.06
C LEU A 245 0.64 -3.20 -4.48
N PRO A 246 1.36 -4.32 -4.72
CA PRO A 246 1.76 -4.68 -6.08
C PRO A 246 0.57 -4.94 -7.01
N ILE A 247 -0.49 -5.59 -6.51
CA ILE A 247 -1.71 -5.87 -7.28
C ILE A 247 -2.40 -4.55 -7.61
N LEU A 248 -2.63 -3.69 -6.61
CA LEU A 248 -3.26 -2.39 -6.84
C LEU A 248 -2.43 -1.54 -7.82
N SER A 249 -1.12 -1.50 -7.65
CA SER A 249 -0.21 -0.78 -8.55
C SER A 249 -0.31 -1.29 -9.99
N ALA A 250 -0.46 -2.60 -10.19
CA ALA A 250 -0.59 -3.19 -11.52
C ALA A 250 -1.92 -2.83 -12.21
N ILE A 251 -3.00 -2.63 -11.45
CA ILE A 251 -4.32 -2.32 -12.00
C ILE A 251 -4.63 -0.82 -12.03
N THR A 252 -3.86 0.01 -11.33
CA THR A 252 -4.12 1.44 -11.11
C THR A 252 -4.33 2.21 -12.42
N ASP A 253 -3.43 2.07 -13.40
CA ASP A 253 -3.58 2.77 -14.70
C ASP A 253 -4.90 2.45 -15.38
N THR A 254 -5.41 1.24 -15.17
CA THR A 254 -6.67 0.78 -15.78
C THR A 254 -7.89 1.15 -14.95
N CYS A 255 -7.74 1.21 -13.61
CA CYS A 255 -8.79 1.65 -12.69
C CYS A 255 -9.18 3.11 -12.91
N PHE A 256 -8.19 3.98 -13.10
CA PHE A 256 -8.35 5.43 -13.06
C PHE A 256 -8.41 6.08 -14.45
N ILE A 257 -8.68 5.31 -15.50
CA ILE A 257 -8.97 5.86 -16.84
C ILE A 257 -10.31 6.61 -16.77
N PRO A 258 -10.37 7.89 -17.16
CA PRO A 258 -11.61 8.64 -17.13
C PRO A 258 -12.58 8.10 -18.20
N PHE A 259 -13.64 7.41 -17.76
CA PHE A 259 -14.79 7.08 -18.61
C PHE A 259 -16.02 7.87 -18.14
N ASP A 260 -16.83 8.38 -19.06
CA ASP A 260 -18.04 9.17 -18.74
C ASP A 260 -19.02 8.45 -17.79
N SER A 261 -19.02 7.12 -17.75
CA SER A 261 -19.84 6.28 -16.86
C SER A 261 -19.19 5.89 -15.52
N THR A 262 -17.88 6.09 -15.33
CA THR A 262 -17.13 5.61 -14.14
C THR A 262 -17.23 6.52 -12.90
N ASN A 263 -17.91 7.66 -13.00
CA ASN A 263 -17.98 8.66 -11.93
C ASN A 263 -18.57 8.13 -10.61
N TYR A 264 -19.52 7.18 -10.65
CA TYR A 264 -20.15 6.62 -9.45
C TYR A 264 -19.28 5.61 -8.70
N VAL A 265 -18.31 4.97 -9.35
CA VAL A 265 -17.52 3.94 -8.69
C VAL A 265 -16.16 4.45 -8.24
N LEU A 266 -15.57 5.39 -8.98
CA LEU A 266 -14.46 6.18 -8.46
C LEU A 266 -14.84 6.84 -7.13
N HIS A 267 -16.09 7.31 -7.01
CA HIS A 267 -16.66 7.79 -5.76
C HIS A 267 -16.52 6.76 -4.61
N ASP A 268 -16.91 5.50 -4.80
CA ASP A 268 -16.78 4.45 -3.76
C ASP A 268 -15.32 4.21 -3.34
N ILE A 269 -14.37 4.35 -4.27
CA ILE A 269 -12.94 4.25 -3.96
C ILE A 269 -12.49 5.37 -3.03
N TYR A 270 -12.89 6.61 -3.33
CA TYR A 270 -12.47 7.78 -2.55
C TYR A 270 -13.08 7.81 -1.13
N TYR A 271 -14.21 7.12 -0.92
CA TYR A 271 -14.80 6.91 0.41
C TYR A 271 -14.30 5.66 1.13
N ASN A 272 -13.42 4.89 0.52
CA ASN A 272 -12.98 3.66 1.14
C ASN A 272 -11.84 3.94 2.14
N ARG A 273 -12.13 3.84 3.44
CA ARG A 273 -11.12 3.97 4.50
C ARG A 273 -9.99 2.93 4.36
N ALA A 274 -10.32 1.72 3.95
CA ALA A 274 -9.32 0.66 3.80
C ALA A 274 -8.34 0.97 2.68
N PHE A 275 -8.79 1.60 1.58
CA PHE A 275 -7.94 2.08 0.51
C PHE A 275 -6.90 3.09 1.02
N TRP A 276 -7.33 4.18 1.64
CA TRP A 276 -6.41 5.22 2.11
C TRP A 276 -5.50 4.74 3.25
N SER A 277 -6.01 3.87 4.14
CA SER A 277 -5.21 3.22 5.17
C SER A 277 -4.11 2.30 4.59
N LEU A 278 -4.42 1.57 3.52
CA LEU A 278 -3.44 0.77 2.79
C LEU A 278 -2.35 1.65 2.17
N ILE A 279 -2.73 2.78 1.56
CA ILE A 279 -1.78 3.76 1.02
C ILE A 279 -0.88 4.32 2.13
N LEU A 280 -1.44 4.78 3.25
CA LEU A 280 -0.66 5.29 4.39
C LEU A 280 0.34 4.26 4.91
N LYS A 281 -0.07 3.00 5.09
CA LYS A 281 0.85 1.91 5.48
C LYS A 281 1.95 1.67 4.45
N GLY A 282 1.61 1.76 3.17
CA GLY A 282 2.57 1.63 2.07
C GLY A 282 3.59 2.76 2.04
N LEU A 283 3.16 4.00 2.28
CA LEU A 283 4.05 5.17 2.40
C LEU A 283 4.95 5.11 3.65
N GLY A 284 4.47 4.52 4.74
CA GLY A 284 5.27 4.27 5.95
C GLY A 284 6.14 3.00 5.89
N ALA A 285 6.17 2.28 4.77
CA ALA A 285 6.88 1.00 4.66
C ALA A 285 8.40 1.18 4.69
N SER A 286 9.13 0.22 5.28
CA SER A 286 10.60 0.22 5.30
C SER A 286 11.23 0.01 3.91
N SER A 287 10.54 -0.70 3.01
CA SER A 287 11.01 -0.94 1.63
C SER A 287 10.62 0.21 0.69
N SER A 288 11.62 0.76 -0.04
CA SER A 288 11.38 1.79 -1.07
C SER A 288 10.44 1.31 -2.17
N GLN A 289 10.42 0.02 -2.49
CA GLN A 289 9.51 -0.51 -3.51
C GLN A 289 8.03 -0.27 -3.14
N TYR A 290 7.63 -0.59 -1.90
CA TYR A 290 6.25 -0.43 -1.45
C TYR A 290 5.87 1.05 -1.30
N ARG A 291 6.81 1.90 -0.86
CA ARG A 291 6.61 3.35 -0.80
C ARG A 291 6.35 3.94 -2.18
N LYS A 292 7.17 3.59 -3.17
CA LYS A 292 7.01 4.03 -4.57
C LYS A 292 5.69 3.55 -5.17
N GLN A 293 5.28 2.31 -4.89
CA GLN A 293 3.98 1.79 -5.32
C GLN A 293 2.82 2.56 -4.68
N ALA A 294 2.85 2.76 -3.37
CA ALA A 294 1.80 3.52 -2.67
C ALA A 294 1.72 4.98 -3.15
N LEU A 295 2.87 5.63 -3.34
CA LEU A 295 2.96 6.98 -3.88
C LEU A 295 2.40 7.08 -5.29
N TYR A 296 2.75 6.13 -6.16
CA TYR A 296 2.21 6.07 -7.52
C TYR A 296 0.69 5.88 -7.51
N ILE A 297 0.16 4.93 -6.73
CA ILE A 297 -1.30 4.71 -6.61
C ILE A 297 -1.99 5.98 -6.10
N MET A 298 -1.45 6.60 -5.05
CA MET A 298 -2.00 7.83 -4.48
C MET A 298 -2.02 8.97 -5.51
N LYS A 299 -0.91 9.18 -6.22
CA LYS A 299 -0.78 10.25 -7.22
C LYS A 299 -1.75 10.04 -8.36
N THR A 300 -1.87 8.82 -8.87
CA THR A 300 -2.83 8.48 -9.94
C THR A 300 -4.28 8.63 -9.47
N ALA A 301 -4.61 8.16 -8.26
CA ALA A 301 -5.94 8.31 -7.67
C ALA A 301 -6.31 9.78 -7.47
N VAL A 302 -5.41 10.62 -6.96
CA VAL A 302 -5.71 12.04 -6.74
C VAL A 302 -5.76 12.81 -8.06
N ASN A 303 -4.92 12.48 -9.05
CA ASN A 303 -4.90 13.17 -10.35
C ASN A 303 -6.10 12.81 -11.25
N SER A 304 -6.74 11.66 -11.01
CA SER A 304 -7.96 11.26 -11.73
C SER A 304 -9.24 11.92 -11.21
N LEU A 305 -9.16 12.71 -10.11
CA LEU A 305 -10.27 13.51 -9.60
C LEU A 305 -10.59 14.66 -10.55
N ASN A 306 -11.54 14.44 -11.47
CA ASN A 306 -12.11 15.49 -12.30
C ASN A 306 -13.10 16.38 -11.50
N GLU A 307 -13.48 17.54 -12.04
CA GLU A 307 -14.39 18.49 -11.37
C GLU A 307 -15.76 17.89 -11.04
N SER A 308 -16.27 16.97 -11.88
CA SER A 308 -17.58 16.34 -11.65
C SER A 308 -17.56 15.38 -10.46
N ILE A 309 -16.51 14.56 -10.34
CA ILE A 309 -16.28 13.66 -9.20
C ILE A 309 -16.05 14.50 -7.96
N ARG A 310 -15.19 15.54 -8.04
CA ARG A 310 -14.90 16.41 -6.91
C ARG A 310 -16.16 17.10 -6.38
N SER A 311 -16.98 17.65 -7.27
CA SER A 311 -18.26 18.28 -6.92
C SER A 311 -19.20 17.29 -6.24
N ASN A 312 -19.32 16.06 -6.78
CA ASN A 312 -20.13 15.01 -6.16
C ASN A 312 -19.61 14.66 -4.76
N LEU A 313 -18.29 14.47 -4.61
CA LEU A 313 -17.66 14.17 -3.32
C LEU A 313 -17.93 15.27 -2.27
N ILE A 314 -17.88 16.53 -2.69
CA ILE A 314 -18.17 17.68 -1.85
C ILE A 314 -19.65 17.72 -1.44
N THR A 315 -20.58 17.41 -2.35
CA THR A 315 -22.02 17.46 -2.05
C THR A 315 -22.48 16.35 -1.11
N SER A 316 -21.82 15.18 -1.10
CA SER A 316 -22.13 14.03 -0.24
C SER A 316 -21.47 14.13 1.15
N LYS A 317 -21.57 15.31 1.79
CA LYS A 317 -20.94 15.74 3.06
C LYS A 317 -21.06 14.80 4.28
N GLY A 318 -21.79 13.70 4.20
CA GLY A 318 -21.95 12.71 5.27
C GLY A 318 -21.25 11.37 5.04
N MET A 319 -20.59 11.14 3.90
CA MET A 319 -19.92 9.88 3.59
C MET A 319 -18.39 9.97 3.58
N LYS A 320 -17.82 11.18 3.68
CA LYS A 320 -16.37 11.41 3.62
C LYS A 320 -15.67 10.81 4.83
N GLU A 321 -14.81 9.84 4.57
CA GLU A 321 -13.86 9.33 5.55
C GLU A 321 -12.85 10.42 5.91
N GLU A 322 -12.56 10.53 7.20
CA GLU A 322 -11.68 11.56 7.77
C GLU A 322 -10.27 11.54 7.15
N ILE A 323 -9.85 10.40 6.62
CA ILE A 323 -8.50 10.23 6.05
C ILE A 323 -8.40 10.52 4.54
N THR A 324 -9.49 10.82 3.83
CA THR A 324 -9.43 11.08 2.38
C THR A 324 -8.72 12.42 2.08
N PRO A 325 -7.55 12.41 1.41
CA PRO A 325 -6.74 13.61 1.21
C PRO A 325 -7.22 14.46 0.03
N PHE A 326 -6.95 15.75 0.08
CA PHE A 326 -7.01 16.71 -1.03
C PHE A 326 -8.39 16.95 -1.66
N VAL A 327 -9.47 16.55 -1.00
CA VAL A 327 -10.85 16.88 -1.41
C VAL A 327 -11.39 17.96 -0.48
N CYS A 328 -11.39 19.20 -0.95
CA CYS A 328 -11.83 20.39 -0.21
C CYS A 328 -13.13 20.95 -0.79
N ASP A 329 -14.10 21.25 0.06
CA ASP A 329 -15.36 21.92 -0.28
C ASP A 329 -15.29 23.46 -0.12
N GLN A 330 -14.19 23.97 0.44
CA GLN A 330 -13.99 25.39 0.71
C GLN A 330 -13.04 26.01 -0.31
N ILE A 331 -13.56 26.89 -1.15
CA ILE A 331 -12.82 27.51 -2.25
C ILE A 331 -11.88 28.62 -1.74
N ASP A 332 -12.21 29.25 -0.60
CA ASP A 332 -11.53 30.45 -0.10
C ASP A 332 -10.43 30.18 0.95
N ILE A 333 -10.16 28.92 1.30
CA ILE A 333 -9.06 28.60 2.24
C ILE A 333 -7.71 28.75 1.53
N SER A 334 -6.81 29.54 2.13
CA SER A 334 -5.41 29.65 1.70
C SER A 334 -4.47 28.87 2.63
N PRO A 335 -3.64 27.94 2.16
CA PRO A 335 -3.34 27.70 0.75
C PRO A 335 -4.40 26.86 0.02
N PRO A 336 -4.63 27.08 -1.29
CA PRO A 336 -5.51 26.24 -2.11
C PRO A 336 -5.09 24.77 -2.07
N MET A 337 -6.07 23.86 -2.15
CA MET A 337 -5.80 22.44 -1.96
C MET A 337 -4.87 21.84 -3.03
N ASP A 338 -4.94 22.32 -4.28
CA ASP A 338 -4.00 21.90 -5.33
C ASP A 338 -2.54 22.26 -4.99
N CYS A 339 -2.32 23.41 -4.34
CA CYS A 339 -1.00 23.80 -3.86
C CYS A 339 -0.51 22.90 -2.73
N VAL A 340 -1.40 22.51 -1.80
CA VAL A 340 -1.08 21.54 -0.73
C VAL A 340 -0.71 20.19 -1.31
N LYS A 341 -1.50 19.70 -2.28
CA LYS A 341 -1.27 18.44 -3.02
C LYS A 341 0.11 18.43 -3.71
N GLU A 342 0.42 19.48 -4.47
CA GLU A 342 1.71 19.61 -5.16
C GLU A 342 2.89 19.59 -4.18
N LYS A 343 2.80 20.38 -3.09
CA LYS A 343 3.83 20.43 -2.05
C LYS A 343 3.99 19.09 -1.33
N PHE A 344 2.91 18.39 -1.03
CA PHE A 344 2.96 17.08 -0.41
C PHE A 344 3.73 16.09 -1.28
N PHE A 345 3.37 15.97 -2.55
CA PHE A 345 4.06 15.05 -3.45
C PHE A 345 5.52 15.45 -3.69
N LEU A 346 5.80 16.74 -3.85
CA LEU A 346 7.16 17.23 -4.02
C LEU A 346 8.04 16.89 -2.81
N VAL A 347 7.57 17.12 -1.58
CA VAL A 347 8.31 16.79 -0.36
C VAL A 347 8.50 15.28 -0.25
N TYR A 348 7.45 14.49 -0.46
CA TYR A 348 7.54 13.05 -0.33
C TYR A 348 8.49 12.43 -1.37
N GLU A 349 8.43 12.87 -2.63
CA GLU A 349 9.33 12.43 -3.71
C GLU A 349 10.79 12.83 -3.44
N ALA A 350 11.01 14.03 -2.91
CA ALA A 350 12.35 14.46 -2.50
C ALA A 350 12.89 13.57 -1.37
N LEU A 351 12.08 13.24 -0.37
CA LEU A 351 12.45 12.36 0.75
C LEU A 351 12.74 10.90 0.34
N GLU A 352 12.41 10.49 -0.89
CA GLU A 352 12.87 9.20 -1.44
C GLU A 352 14.30 9.25 -1.97
N GLN A 353 14.91 10.43 -2.09
CA GLN A 353 16.32 10.57 -2.46
C GLN A 353 17.21 10.37 -1.23
N GLU A 354 18.33 9.69 -1.39
CA GLU A 354 19.31 9.47 -0.31
C GLU A 354 20.18 10.73 -0.04
N GLN A 355 20.38 11.57 -1.07
CA GLN A 355 21.26 12.74 -1.03
C GLN A 355 20.55 13.94 -0.39
N ASP A 356 21.12 14.46 0.69
CA ASP A 356 20.58 15.59 1.45
C ASP A 356 20.47 16.88 0.63
N ASP A 357 21.43 17.16 -0.27
CA ASP A 357 21.38 18.32 -1.17
C ASP A 357 20.11 18.37 -2.05
N LEU A 358 19.51 17.20 -2.34
CA LEU A 358 18.25 17.10 -3.07
C LEU A 358 17.01 17.22 -2.15
N VAL A 359 17.15 16.84 -0.88
CA VAL A 359 16.05 16.82 0.09
C VAL A 359 15.87 18.20 0.74
N MET A 360 16.96 18.83 1.18
CA MET A 360 16.94 20.05 1.99
C MET A 360 16.14 21.21 1.33
N PRO A 361 16.25 21.47 0.01
CA PRO A 361 15.44 22.49 -0.64
C PRO A 361 13.94 22.21 -0.58
N ALA A 362 13.53 20.94 -0.62
CA ALA A 362 12.12 20.56 -0.57
C ALA A 362 11.51 20.75 0.83
N LEU A 363 12.31 20.60 1.90
CA LEU A 363 11.85 20.71 3.29
C LEU A 363 11.26 22.10 3.63
N ILE A 364 11.59 23.15 2.87
CA ILE A 364 10.99 24.48 3.04
C ILE A 364 9.45 24.43 2.90
N HIS A 365 8.93 23.51 2.09
CA HIS A 365 7.50 23.37 1.85
C HIS A 365 6.78 22.63 2.98
N VAL A 366 7.49 21.98 3.89
CA VAL A 366 6.87 21.33 5.06
C VAL A 366 6.22 22.38 5.98
N THR A 367 6.79 23.57 6.12
CA THR A 367 6.17 24.66 6.88
C THR A 367 4.81 25.04 6.31
N ASP A 368 4.69 25.09 4.99
CA ASP A 368 3.42 25.33 4.29
C ASP A 368 2.42 24.20 4.54
N LEU A 369 2.88 22.94 4.61
CA LEU A 369 2.04 21.78 4.92
C LEU A 369 1.54 21.80 6.38
N ILE A 370 2.38 22.25 7.32
CA ILE A 370 1.95 22.46 8.73
C ILE A 370 0.86 23.53 8.81
N GLU A 371 1.05 24.65 8.10
CA GLU A 371 0.05 25.71 8.04
C GLU A 371 -1.24 25.23 7.36
N ALA A 372 -1.11 24.49 6.26
CA ALA A 372 -2.23 23.89 5.55
C ALA A 372 -3.03 22.96 6.47
N ASN A 373 -2.38 22.06 7.21
CA ASN A 373 -3.05 21.15 8.14
C ASN A 373 -3.88 21.91 9.18
N LYS A 374 -3.36 23.00 9.74
CA LYS A 374 -4.10 23.83 10.71
C LYS A 374 -5.33 24.51 10.09
N LYS A 375 -5.20 25.02 8.86
CA LYS A 375 -6.29 25.76 8.21
C LYS A 375 -7.35 24.84 7.60
N HIS A 376 -6.93 23.67 7.13
CA HIS A 376 -7.78 22.64 6.53
C HIS A 376 -8.29 21.61 7.55
N ASP A 377 -8.12 21.86 8.84
CA ASP A 377 -8.68 21.04 9.93
C ASP A 377 -10.23 21.07 9.89
N ILE A 378 -10.80 22.26 9.61
CA ILE A 378 -12.26 22.49 9.57
C ILE A 378 -12.96 21.70 8.45
N CYS A 379 -12.29 21.49 7.31
CA CYS A 379 -12.82 20.73 6.15
C CYS A 379 -12.34 19.26 6.13
N SER A 380 -11.46 18.88 7.08
CA SER A 380 -10.75 17.59 7.10
C SER A 380 -10.20 17.20 5.72
N CYS A 381 -9.65 18.17 5.01
CA CYS A 381 -9.23 17.99 3.62
C CYS A 381 -7.71 17.84 3.47
N PHE A 382 -6.97 18.06 4.56
CA PHE A 382 -5.59 17.60 4.76
C PHE A 382 -5.39 17.19 6.22
N ASP A 383 -5.79 15.95 6.54
CA ASP A 383 -5.76 15.39 7.89
C ASP A 383 -4.33 15.21 8.45
N ILE A 384 -4.21 15.23 9.78
CA ILE A 384 -2.95 15.10 10.50
C ILE A 384 -2.20 13.80 10.16
N VAL A 385 -2.88 12.71 9.77
CA VAL A 385 -2.22 11.45 9.38
C VAL A 385 -1.29 11.61 8.18
N TRP A 386 -1.62 12.51 7.24
CA TRP A 386 -0.80 12.77 6.06
C TRP A 386 0.43 13.60 6.41
N LEU A 387 0.27 14.60 7.28
CA LEU A 387 1.40 15.37 7.81
C LEU A 387 2.32 14.49 8.65
N ARG A 388 1.75 13.60 9.48
CA ARG A 388 2.50 12.61 10.26
C ARG A 388 3.33 11.70 9.35
N CYS A 389 2.75 11.20 8.26
CA CYS A 389 3.46 10.37 7.30
C CYS A 389 4.73 11.05 6.74
N ILE A 390 4.66 12.36 6.45
CA ILE A 390 5.84 13.14 6.04
C ILE A 390 6.89 13.19 7.15
N PHE A 391 6.48 13.50 8.39
CA PHE A 391 7.42 13.55 9.50
C PHE A 391 8.01 12.18 9.87
N GLU A 392 7.26 11.09 9.79
CA GLU A 392 7.78 9.73 9.98
C GLU A 392 8.91 9.46 9.00
N LYS A 393 8.72 9.85 7.73
CA LYS A 393 9.73 9.72 6.69
C LYS A 393 10.97 10.60 6.93
N ILE A 394 10.78 11.83 7.40
CA ILE A 394 11.89 12.74 7.76
C ILE A 394 12.69 12.19 8.95
N LEU A 395 12.02 11.72 10.00
CA LEU A 395 12.65 11.22 11.23
C LEU A 395 13.39 9.88 11.04
N THR A 396 13.02 9.12 10.01
CA THR A 396 13.64 7.84 9.64
C THR A 396 14.57 7.96 8.42
N HIS A 397 14.88 9.19 8.00
CA HIS A 397 15.75 9.45 6.86
C HIS A 397 17.22 9.10 7.18
N GLU A 398 17.95 8.64 6.17
CA GLU A 398 19.35 8.20 6.32
C GLU A 398 20.31 9.37 6.61
N SER A 399 20.06 10.54 6.00
CA SER A 399 20.81 11.76 6.32
C SER A 399 20.47 12.29 7.71
N THR A 400 21.50 12.33 8.57
CA THR A 400 21.46 12.97 9.88
C THR A 400 21.04 14.43 9.82
N GLN A 401 21.37 15.16 8.76
CA GLN A 401 20.98 16.58 8.62
C GLN A 401 19.47 16.75 8.45
N VAL A 402 18.86 15.91 7.60
CA VAL A 402 17.40 15.86 7.41
C VAL A 402 16.72 15.48 8.73
N THR A 403 17.25 14.49 9.43
CA THR A 403 16.73 14.05 10.74
C THR A 403 16.85 15.16 11.81
N LYS A 404 17.99 15.86 11.90
CA LYS A 404 18.19 17.03 12.78
C LYS A 404 17.13 18.10 12.51
N TRP A 405 16.94 18.45 11.23
CA TRP A 405 15.91 19.40 10.81
C TRP A 405 14.51 18.95 11.24
N GLY A 406 14.20 17.66 11.04
CA GLY A 406 12.92 17.06 11.40
C GLY A 406 12.62 17.12 12.89
N VAL A 407 13.56 16.73 13.74
CA VAL A 407 13.40 16.76 15.20
C VAL A 407 13.10 18.19 15.68
N SER A 408 13.85 19.19 15.19
CA SER A 408 13.62 20.60 15.55
C SER A 408 12.21 21.09 15.20
N HIS A 409 11.66 20.63 14.08
CA HIS A 409 10.29 20.97 13.68
C HIS A 409 9.24 20.20 14.48
N VAL A 410 9.43 18.90 14.70
CA VAL A 410 8.52 18.05 15.49
C VAL A 410 8.37 18.59 16.92
N LEU A 411 9.47 19.06 17.52
CA LEU A 411 9.49 19.70 18.84
C LEU A 411 8.64 20.97 18.94
N LYS A 412 8.15 21.53 17.82
CA LYS A 412 7.30 22.74 17.75
C LYS A 412 5.85 22.43 17.37
N LEU A 413 5.53 21.18 17.02
CA LEU A 413 4.18 20.76 16.61
C LEU A 413 3.21 20.66 17.79
N ASP A 414 1.92 20.51 17.44
CA ASP A 414 0.82 20.27 18.37
C ASP A 414 0.79 18.81 18.85
N GLU A 415 0.16 18.54 20.00
CA GLU A 415 0.10 17.19 20.56
C GLU A 415 -0.66 16.19 19.68
N ALA A 416 -1.59 16.65 18.84
CA ALA A 416 -2.40 15.81 17.97
C ALA A 416 -1.56 14.96 17.00
N ILE A 417 -0.33 15.37 16.66
CA ILE A 417 0.55 14.59 15.80
C ILE A 417 1.12 13.35 16.50
N PHE A 418 1.20 13.32 17.83
CA PHE A 418 1.86 12.27 18.59
C PHE A 418 0.89 11.12 18.93
N ASP A 419 0.53 10.30 17.94
CA ASP A 419 -0.04 8.98 18.22
C ASP A 419 1.02 8.03 18.84
N VAL A 420 0.64 6.80 19.15
CA VAL A 420 1.55 5.86 19.82
C VAL A 420 2.74 5.51 18.92
N HIS A 421 2.50 5.31 17.63
CA HIS A 421 3.52 4.89 16.67
C HIS A 421 4.52 6.02 16.38
N PHE A 422 4.03 7.22 16.10
CA PHE A 422 4.84 8.40 15.85
C PHE A 422 5.67 8.77 17.07
N LEU A 423 5.11 8.65 18.27
CA LEU A 423 5.85 8.89 19.51
C LEU A 423 7.01 7.91 19.67
N GLU A 424 6.83 6.63 19.33
CA GLU A 424 7.91 5.64 19.34
C GLU A 424 9.01 6.00 18.33
N ILE A 425 8.66 6.36 17.10
CA ILE A 425 9.62 6.82 16.08
C ILE A 425 10.38 8.03 16.61
N PHE A 426 9.67 9.04 17.12
CA PHE A 426 10.28 10.26 17.64
C PHE A 426 11.27 9.98 18.78
N ILE A 427 10.89 9.13 19.75
CA ILE A 427 11.76 8.74 20.86
C ILE A 427 12.98 7.95 20.36
N ASN A 428 12.80 7.03 19.40
CA ASN A 428 13.90 6.32 18.74
C ASN A 428 14.89 7.31 18.11
N THR A 429 14.37 8.31 17.39
CA THR A 429 15.19 9.33 16.72
C THR A 429 15.97 10.18 17.72
N LEU A 430 15.40 10.50 18.89
CA LEU A 430 16.12 11.23 19.96
C LEU A 430 17.32 10.46 20.51
N ASN A 431 17.41 9.15 20.29
CA ASN A 431 18.58 8.33 20.63
C ASN A 431 19.66 8.35 19.53
N ASN A 432 19.82 9.47 18.83
CA ASN A 432 20.90 9.69 17.88
C ASN A 432 21.91 10.71 18.46
N PRO A 433 23.17 10.31 18.73
CA PRO A 433 24.19 11.18 19.31
C PRO A 433 24.45 12.46 18.52
N HIS A 434 24.33 12.39 17.19
CA HIS A 434 24.62 13.52 16.33
C HIS A 434 23.69 14.70 16.61
N LEU A 435 22.46 14.46 17.07
CA LEU A 435 21.52 15.54 17.44
C LEU A 435 22.08 16.47 18.53
N TYR A 436 23.02 15.98 19.35
CA TYR A 436 23.56 16.67 20.51
C TYR A 436 25.00 17.17 20.31
N GLU A 437 25.46 17.28 19.07
CA GLU A 437 26.76 17.90 18.76
C GLU A 437 26.68 19.42 18.97
N CYS A 438 27.55 19.97 19.84
CA CYS A 438 27.67 21.42 19.98
C CYS A 438 28.33 22.03 18.74
N GLN A 439 27.77 23.12 18.24
CA GLN A 439 28.51 24.00 17.34
C GLN A 439 29.61 24.70 18.16
N SER A 440 30.73 25.03 17.51
CA SER A 440 32.03 25.36 18.13
C SER A 440 32.08 26.56 19.10
N VAL A 441 30.95 27.21 19.38
CA VAL A 441 30.83 28.42 20.20
C VAL A 441 29.85 28.24 21.38
N GLU A 442 29.08 27.16 21.45
CA GLU A 442 28.03 26.97 22.47
C GLU A 442 28.40 25.93 23.54
N ASP A 443 28.14 26.27 24.80
CA ASP A 443 28.33 25.36 25.95
C ASP A 443 27.33 24.18 25.97
N ARG A 444 26.27 24.24 25.16
CA ARG A 444 25.19 23.23 25.12
C ARG A 444 24.63 23.06 23.72
N PRO A 445 24.13 21.85 23.36
CA PRO A 445 23.49 21.63 22.06
C PRO A 445 22.15 22.38 21.96
N GLU A 446 21.90 23.02 20.82
CA GLU A 446 20.67 23.78 20.53
C GLU A 446 19.40 22.97 20.81
N ILE A 447 19.41 21.68 20.46
CA ILE A 447 18.28 20.76 20.63
C ILE A 447 17.79 20.66 22.08
N VAL A 448 18.66 20.90 23.06
CA VAL A 448 18.31 20.85 24.49
C VAL A 448 17.36 21.99 24.85
N GLY A 449 17.56 23.17 24.25
CA GLY A 449 16.65 24.31 24.41
C GLY A 449 15.26 24.00 23.85
N GLU A 450 15.22 23.43 22.65
CA GLU A 450 13.99 23.06 21.97
C GLU A 450 13.24 21.93 22.70
N LEU A 451 13.95 20.91 23.20
CA LEU A 451 13.40 19.85 24.05
C LEU A 451 12.81 20.41 25.34
N THR A 452 13.49 21.35 25.97
CA THR A 452 13.01 21.99 27.20
C THR A 452 11.68 22.71 26.94
N GLU A 453 11.56 23.43 25.82
CA GLU A 453 10.32 24.11 25.46
C GLU A 453 9.20 23.13 25.08
N PHE A 454 9.53 22.07 24.34
CA PHE A 454 8.60 20.98 24.06
C PHE A 454 8.01 20.37 25.34
N PHE A 455 8.85 20.01 26.30
CA PHE A 455 8.38 19.42 27.55
C PHE A 455 7.56 20.39 28.41
N LYS A 456 7.89 21.69 28.43
CA LYS A 456 7.03 22.71 29.09
C LYS A 456 5.64 22.75 28.49
N ARG A 457 5.52 22.65 27.16
CA ARG A 457 4.22 22.58 26.47
C ARG A 457 3.52 21.27 26.80
N ALA A 458 4.22 20.14 26.69
CA ALA A 458 3.68 18.80 26.93
C ALA A 458 3.20 18.59 28.38
N GLN A 459 3.78 19.26 29.38
CA GLN A 459 3.33 19.18 30.78
C GLN A 459 1.87 19.61 30.97
N LYS A 460 1.33 20.40 30.05
CA LYS A 460 -0.07 20.85 30.08
C LYS A 460 -1.05 19.77 29.59
N SER A 461 -0.54 18.65 29.08
CA SER A 461 -1.37 17.59 28.50
C SER A 461 -0.87 16.17 28.85
N TYR A 462 -1.60 15.16 28.39
CA TYR A 462 -1.25 13.76 28.61
C TYR A 462 -0.01 13.30 27.80
N LEU A 463 0.43 14.09 26.82
CA LEU A 463 1.63 13.80 26.02
C LEU A 463 2.87 13.59 26.89
N PHE A 464 3.04 14.38 27.96
CA PHE A 464 4.17 14.25 28.88
C PHE A 464 4.24 12.87 29.54
N LYS A 465 3.12 12.40 30.09
CA LYS A 465 3.00 11.05 30.67
C LYS A 465 3.24 9.97 29.61
N ARG A 466 2.66 10.12 28.41
CA ARG A 466 2.88 9.18 27.29
C ARG A 466 4.34 9.09 26.89
N PHE A 467 5.05 10.22 26.80
CA PHE A 467 6.48 10.26 26.51
C PHE A 467 7.27 9.46 27.54
N VAL A 468 7.06 9.73 28.83
CA VAL A 468 7.78 9.02 29.92
C VAL A 468 7.47 7.52 29.90
N ARG A 469 6.21 7.13 29.65
CA ARG A 469 5.83 5.71 29.54
C ARG A 469 6.51 5.00 28.36
N HIS A 470 6.75 5.71 27.26
CA HIS A 470 7.35 5.13 26.04
C HIS A 470 8.88 5.28 25.98
N ILE A 471 9.50 6.02 26.91
CA ILE A 471 10.94 6.30 26.85
C ILE A 471 11.80 5.03 26.85
N ASN A 472 11.39 3.93 27.47
CA ASN A 472 12.14 2.65 27.47
C ASN A 472 11.65 1.61 26.44
N LYS A 473 10.65 1.95 25.64
CA LYS A 473 9.96 0.97 24.78
C LYS A 473 10.80 0.74 23.52
N ASN A 474 11.28 -0.50 23.35
CA ASN A 474 12.07 -0.95 22.19
C ASN A 474 13.39 -0.20 21.93
N ILE A 475 13.93 0.53 22.92
CA ILE A 475 15.17 1.31 22.81
C ILE A 475 16.13 0.92 23.92
N ILE A 476 17.41 0.82 23.57
CA ILE A 476 18.52 0.86 24.53
C ILE A 476 19.19 2.22 24.31
N TRP A 477 19.10 3.09 25.31
CA TRP A 477 19.62 4.44 25.17
C TRP A 477 21.13 4.48 25.30
N GLU A 478 21.74 5.34 24.49
CA GLU A 478 23.12 5.73 24.73
C GLU A 478 23.19 6.72 25.93
N PRO A 479 24.19 6.59 26.82
CA PRO A 479 24.29 7.45 28.00
C PRO A 479 24.30 8.96 27.68
N LEU A 480 24.94 9.36 26.58
CA LEU A 480 25.02 10.79 26.22
C LEU A 480 23.65 11.34 25.77
N THR A 481 22.92 10.61 24.93
CA THR A 481 21.63 11.05 24.37
C THR A 481 20.59 11.14 25.48
N ILE A 482 20.50 10.11 26.32
CA ILE A 482 19.53 10.10 27.43
C ILE A 482 19.87 11.15 28.50
N PHE A 483 21.15 11.45 28.72
CA PHE A 483 21.56 12.54 29.61
C PHE A 483 20.89 13.85 29.22
N TYR A 484 20.97 14.24 27.94
CA TYR A 484 20.41 15.50 27.47
C TYR A 484 18.87 15.53 27.52
N VAL A 485 18.21 14.42 27.20
CA VAL A 485 16.75 14.29 27.32
C VAL A 485 16.30 14.44 28.78
N ILE A 486 16.96 13.74 29.71
CA ILE A 486 16.67 13.83 31.15
C ILE A 486 17.01 15.22 31.69
N TYR A 487 18.11 15.82 31.23
CA TYR A 487 18.52 17.15 31.63
C TYR A 487 17.46 18.20 31.23
N ALA A 488 16.95 18.13 29.98
CA ALA A 488 15.86 18.97 29.51
C ALA A 488 14.58 18.77 30.35
N LEU A 489 14.23 17.51 30.67
CA LEU A 489 13.11 17.19 31.56
C LEU A 489 13.29 17.80 32.97
N ARG A 490 14.50 17.75 33.53
CA ARG A 490 14.79 18.18 34.90
C ARG A 490 14.73 19.70 35.07
N ILE A 491 15.20 20.47 34.10
CA ILE A 491 15.27 21.94 34.20
C ILE A 491 13.89 22.57 34.41
N ILE A 492 12.83 21.89 33.97
CA ILE A 492 11.50 22.44 34.00
C ILE A 492 10.94 22.41 35.42
N SER A 493 10.46 23.56 35.88
CA SER A 493 9.83 23.65 37.21
C SER A 493 8.39 23.15 37.13
N PRO A 494 7.99 22.16 37.94
CA PRO A 494 6.64 21.56 37.89
C PRO A 494 5.58 22.45 38.57
N LYS A 495 5.85 23.74 38.82
CA LYS A 495 5.06 24.61 39.71
C LYS A 495 3.61 24.85 39.26
N GLU A 496 3.24 24.51 38.02
CA GLU A 496 1.94 24.93 37.45
C GLU A 496 1.10 23.82 36.78
N ALA A 497 1.57 22.57 36.69
CA ALA A 497 0.88 21.54 35.91
C ALA A 497 0.26 20.42 36.76
N HIS A 498 -1.00 20.07 36.49
CA HIS A 498 -1.70 18.91 37.07
C HIS A 498 -1.36 17.59 36.33
N TYR A 499 -1.02 17.67 35.03
CA TYR A 499 -0.76 16.49 34.19
C TYR A 499 0.68 15.98 34.22
N CYS A 500 1.57 16.62 35.00
CA CYS A 500 3.00 16.29 35.02
C CYS A 500 3.42 15.33 36.15
N ALA A 501 2.51 14.94 37.05
CA ALA A 501 2.85 14.07 38.17
C ALA A 501 3.16 12.64 37.68
N TRP A 502 4.30 12.08 38.10
CA TRP A 502 4.66 10.69 37.77
C TRP A 502 3.97 9.75 38.75
N GLU A 503 3.23 8.79 38.20
CA GLU A 503 2.48 7.77 38.92
C GLU A 503 3.12 6.39 38.69
N THR A 504 2.39 5.34 39.02
CA THR A 504 2.83 3.94 38.95
C THR A 504 3.40 3.55 37.57
N ASP A 505 2.75 3.95 36.47
CA ASP A 505 3.16 3.55 35.12
C ASP A 505 4.45 4.28 34.70
N GLU A 506 4.56 5.57 35.00
CA GLU A 506 5.77 6.35 34.73
C GLU A 506 6.95 5.82 35.55
N LEU A 507 6.75 5.52 36.83
CA LEU A 507 7.79 4.96 37.69
C LEU A 507 8.28 3.60 37.20
N LYS A 508 7.37 2.70 36.80
CA LYS A 508 7.74 1.43 36.15
C LYS A 508 8.55 1.67 34.88
N ALA A 509 8.16 2.66 34.08
CA ALA A 509 8.90 3.00 32.87
C ALA A 509 10.32 3.52 33.16
N ILE A 510 10.46 4.33 34.19
CA ILE A 510 11.78 4.81 34.65
C ILE A 510 12.63 3.68 35.20
N LYS A 511 12.06 2.76 35.99
CA LYS A 511 12.75 1.56 36.47
C LYS A 511 13.35 0.77 35.30
N LEU A 512 12.53 0.47 34.30
CA LEU A 512 12.95 -0.27 33.11
C LEU A 512 14.02 0.48 32.29
N LEU A 513 13.95 1.82 32.22
CA LEU A 513 14.96 2.64 31.57
C LEU A 513 16.34 2.48 32.25
N VAL A 514 16.37 2.56 33.58
CA VAL A 514 17.61 2.41 34.38
C VAL A 514 18.18 1.00 34.21
N GLU A 515 17.33 -0.02 34.36
CA GLU A 515 17.74 -1.42 34.23
C GLU A 515 18.29 -1.74 32.83
N LYS A 516 17.64 -1.28 31.76
CA LYS A 516 18.07 -1.59 30.39
C LYS A 516 19.28 -0.77 29.92
N SER A 517 19.32 0.53 30.24
CA SER A 517 20.24 1.47 29.58
C SER A 517 21.34 2.01 30.51
N LEU A 518 21.14 2.01 31.83
CA LEU A 518 22.03 2.68 32.78
C LEU A 518 22.67 1.75 33.82
N SER A 519 22.27 0.48 33.89
CA SER A 519 22.76 -0.51 34.87
C SER A 519 24.01 -1.27 34.41
N SER A 520 24.20 -1.39 33.10
CA SER A 520 25.16 -2.30 32.46
C SER A 520 26.56 -1.73 32.27
N SER A 521 26.80 -0.46 32.61
CA SER A 521 28.13 0.15 32.56
C SER A 521 28.37 1.06 33.77
N SER A 522 29.38 0.73 34.60
CA SER A 522 29.91 1.60 35.66
C SER A 522 30.74 2.75 35.06
N SER A 523 30.17 3.46 34.11
CA SER A 523 30.79 4.62 33.46
C SER A 523 30.34 5.91 34.15
N ILE A 524 31.22 6.92 34.18
CA ILE A 524 30.92 8.26 34.69
C ILE A 524 29.65 8.85 34.02
N PRO A 525 29.43 8.72 32.69
CA PRO A 525 28.20 9.15 32.02
C PRO A 525 26.93 8.49 32.57
N SER A 526 26.94 7.17 32.79
CA SER A 526 25.79 6.45 33.34
C SER A 526 25.43 6.94 34.75
N THR A 527 26.45 7.21 35.57
CA THR A 527 26.27 7.77 36.91
C THR A 527 25.66 9.18 36.85
N ALA A 528 26.15 10.03 35.95
CA ALA A 528 25.61 11.38 35.76
C ALA A 528 24.13 11.35 35.31
N CYS A 529 23.77 10.45 34.39
CA CYS A 529 22.38 10.25 33.96
C CYS A 529 21.48 9.86 35.13
N GLN A 530 21.92 8.89 35.93
CA GLN A 530 21.18 8.44 37.10
C GLN A 530 20.96 9.58 38.12
N ILE A 531 21.97 10.43 38.35
CA ILE A 531 21.86 11.60 39.25
C ILE A 531 20.81 12.59 38.71
N GLU A 532 20.86 12.92 37.43
CA GLU A 532 19.90 13.84 36.81
C GLU A 532 18.48 13.28 36.81
N LEU A 533 18.34 11.96 36.64
CA LEU A 533 17.06 11.26 36.71
C LEU A 533 16.48 11.25 38.12
N LEU A 534 17.30 11.03 39.15
CA LEU A 534 16.87 11.15 40.55
C LEU A 534 16.38 12.57 40.85
N ARG A 535 17.07 13.59 40.36
CA ARG A 535 16.63 14.99 40.48
C ARG A 535 15.29 15.22 39.77
N ALA A 536 15.08 14.61 38.59
CA ALA A 536 13.80 14.67 37.89
C ALA A 536 12.68 13.96 38.67
N ILE A 537 12.93 12.78 39.25
CA ILE A 537 11.98 12.07 40.12
C ILE A 537 11.52 12.98 41.28
N CYS A 538 12.46 13.66 41.95
CA CYS A 538 12.14 14.59 43.03
C CYS A 538 11.23 15.76 42.59
N ASN A 539 11.28 16.15 41.32
CA ASN A 539 10.43 17.20 40.77
C ASN A 539 9.02 16.69 40.43
N TYR A 540 8.91 15.47 39.89
CA TYR A 540 7.65 14.99 39.30
C TYR A 540 6.83 14.04 40.18
N VAL A 541 7.45 13.37 41.16
CA VAL A 541 6.71 12.57 42.14
C VAL A 541 6.26 13.51 43.27
N ARG A 542 4.95 13.74 43.40
CA ARG A 542 4.39 14.61 44.45
C ARG A 542 3.82 13.85 45.64
N GLN A 543 3.46 12.59 45.42
CA GLN A 543 2.89 11.69 46.41
C GLN A 543 3.36 10.27 46.08
N ILE A 544 3.58 9.47 47.12
CA ILE A 544 3.97 8.06 46.98
C ILE A 544 2.73 7.23 47.31
N ASP A 545 2.06 6.75 46.27
CA ASP A 545 0.86 5.90 46.41
C ASP A 545 1.23 4.42 46.63
N ASP A 546 2.32 3.95 46.02
CA ASP A 546 2.84 2.59 46.12
C ASP A 546 4.29 2.64 46.61
N LEU A 547 4.47 2.54 47.93
CA LEU A 547 5.77 2.57 48.58
C LEU A 547 6.67 1.39 48.17
N PRO A 548 6.18 0.13 48.10
CA PRO A 548 6.95 -0.99 47.55
C PRO A 548 7.49 -0.73 46.15
N LEU A 549 6.65 -0.26 45.21
CA LEU A 549 7.10 0.04 43.85
C LEU A 549 8.14 1.16 43.85
N PHE A 550 7.92 2.22 44.63
CA PHE A 550 8.86 3.33 44.68
C PHE A 550 10.23 2.90 45.24
N ALA A 551 10.25 2.07 46.28
CA ALA A 551 11.49 1.50 46.84
C ALA A 551 12.21 0.61 45.81
N ASP A 552 11.44 -0.21 45.08
CA ASP A 552 11.94 -1.06 44.00
C ASP A 552 12.51 -0.25 42.82
N VAL A 553 11.92 0.90 42.48
CA VAL A 553 12.50 1.85 41.51
C VAL A 553 13.82 2.42 42.02
N LEU A 554 13.88 2.92 43.25
CA LEU A 554 15.11 3.47 43.82
C LEU A 554 16.23 2.43 43.92
N ALA A 555 15.91 1.17 44.21
CA ALA A 555 16.88 0.08 44.29
C ALA A 555 17.64 -0.17 42.97
N THR A 556 17.12 0.28 41.83
CA THR A 556 17.80 0.15 40.53
C THR A 556 18.93 1.16 40.31
N PHE A 557 18.99 2.23 41.11
CA PHE A 557 20.00 3.28 40.97
C PHE A 557 21.28 2.92 41.71
N SER A 558 22.33 2.57 40.96
CA SER A 558 23.65 2.26 41.55
C SER A 558 24.35 3.49 42.15
N CYS A 559 23.96 4.71 41.79
CA CYS A 559 24.50 5.94 42.35
C CYS A 559 24.00 6.29 43.77
N LEU A 560 23.04 5.53 44.33
CA LEU A 560 22.52 5.73 45.68
C LEU A 560 23.37 5.03 46.75
N ALA A 561 24.62 5.47 46.91
CA ALA A 561 25.45 5.05 48.04
C ALA A 561 25.29 6.03 49.22
N LYS A 562 25.33 5.51 50.45
CA LYS A 562 25.23 6.31 51.68
C LYS A 562 26.28 7.43 51.68
N GLU A 563 25.92 8.62 52.15
CA GLU A 563 26.77 9.83 52.22
C GLU A 563 27.16 10.46 50.87
N THR A 564 26.57 10.01 49.75
CA THR A 564 26.70 10.70 48.46
C THR A 564 25.71 11.87 48.32
N ASP A 565 26.02 12.81 47.43
CA ASP A 565 25.09 13.90 47.09
C ASP A 565 23.74 13.38 46.61
N SER A 566 23.72 12.30 45.82
CA SER A 566 22.51 11.62 45.35
C SER A 566 21.65 11.10 46.51
N TRP A 567 22.29 10.51 47.52
CA TRP A 567 21.64 10.04 48.74
C TRP A 567 21.05 11.19 49.54
N ASN A 568 21.80 12.29 49.69
CA ASN A 568 21.33 13.49 50.38
C ASN A 568 20.13 14.13 49.67
N ILE A 569 20.14 14.21 48.33
CA ILE A 569 19.02 14.72 47.53
C ILE A 569 17.74 13.94 47.79
N ILE A 570 17.80 12.61 47.72
CA ILE A 570 16.62 11.75 47.88
C ILE A 570 16.13 11.72 49.33
N THR A 571 17.02 11.67 50.32
CA THR A 571 16.62 11.65 51.74
C THR A 571 15.97 12.96 52.19
N ILE A 572 16.50 14.11 51.76
CA ILE A 572 15.89 15.42 52.02
C ILE A 572 14.50 15.47 51.38
N TRP A 573 14.39 15.11 50.10
CA TRP A 573 13.10 15.12 49.39
C TRP A 573 12.08 14.17 50.02
N LEU A 574 12.47 12.92 50.35
CA LEU A 574 11.62 11.94 51.02
C LEU A 574 11.09 12.45 52.35
N SER A 575 11.94 13.10 53.15
CA SER A 575 11.51 13.69 54.43
C SER A 575 10.43 14.75 54.24
N GLY A 576 10.49 15.54 53.17
CA GLY A 576 9.48 16.54 52.83
C GLY A 576 8.16 15.93 52.38
N VAL A 577 8.21 15.00 51.43
CA VAL A 577 7.01 14.36 50.86
C VAL A 577 6.26 13.51 51.90
N LEU A 578 6.98 12.80 52.77
CA LEU A 578 6.39 12.02 53.86
C LEU A 578 5.78 12.90 54.96
N SER A 579 6.39 14.07 55.23
CA SER A 579 5.83 15.05 56.17
C SER A 579 4.56 15.70 55.64
N ASP A 580 4.51 15.99 54.33
CA ASP A 580 3.33 16.56 53.66
C ASP A 580 2.19 15.55 53.51
N THR A 581 2.49 14.27 53.28
CA THR A 581 1.48 13.19 53.26
C THR A 581 0.95 12.89 54.65
N ALA A 582 1.78 12.90 55.69
CA ALA A 582 1.33 12.81 57.08
C ALA A 582 0.43 14.01 57.48
N ALA A 583 0.76 15.22 57.04
CA ALA A 583 -0.05 16.42 57.26
C ALA A 583 -1.38 16.44 56.47
N LYS A 584 -1.43 15.85 55.27
CA LYS A 584 -2.68 15.67 54.52
C LYS A 584 -3.58 14.58 55.11
N ASN A 585 -2.98 13.50 55.62
CA ASN A 585 -3.71 12.42 56.29
C ASN A 585 -4.26 12.88 57.65
N SER A 586 -3.55 13.72 58.41
CA SER A 586 -4.10 14.33 59.62
C SER A 586 -5.27 15.29 59.31
N LYS A 587 -5.22 16.06 58.22
CA LYS A 587 -6.34 16.91 57.78
C LYS A 587 -7.56 16.12 57.28
N ARG A 588 -7.38 14.98 56.60
CA ARG A 588 -8.50 14.10 56.20
C ARG A 588 -9.16 13.37 57.38
N VAL A 589 -8.42 13.08 58.44
CA VAL A 589 -8.95 12.50 59.68
C VAL A 589 -9.66 13.54 60.57
N ILE A 590 -9.35 14.83 60.41
CA ILE A 590 -9.96 15.92 61.20
C ILE A 590 -11.17 16.56 60.49
N ALA A 591 -11.33 16.39 59.17
CA ALA A 591 -12.43 16.99 58.40
C ALA A 591 -13.87 16.51 58.75
N PRO A 592 -14.14 15.33 59.36
CA PRO A 592 -15.49 15.00 59.82
C PRO A 592 -15.79 15.46 61.26
N LEU A 593 -14.82 16.01 62.01
CA LEU A 593 -15.02 16.33 63.44
C LEU A 593 -15.28 17.81 63.72
N TRP A 594 -15.36 18.66 62.70
CA TRP A 594 -15.62 20.10 62.83
C TRP A 594 -16.87 20.57 62.06
N ASN A 595 -17.88 19.71 61.98
CA ASN A 595 -19.24 20.07 61.56
C ASN A 595 -20.25 19.21 62.35
N HIS A 596 -20.35 19.45 63.66
CA HIS A 596 -21.55 19.26 64.49
C HIS A 596 -21.17 19.45 65.97
N SER A 597 -21.08 20.70 66.42
CA SER A 597 -21.58 21.19 67.72
C SER A 597 -21.48 22.71 67.75
#